data_AF-A0A6N6PUS9-F1
#
_entry.id   AF-A0A6N6PUS9-F1
#
_cell.length_a   1.000
_cell.length_b   1.000
_cell.length_c   1.000
_cell.angle_alpha   90.00
_cell.angle_beta   90.00
_cell.angle_gamma   90.00
#
_symmetry.space_group_name_H-M   'P 1'
#
loop_
_entity.id
_entity.type
_entity.pdbx_description
1 polymer ?
#
loop_
_entity_poly.entity_id
_entity_poly.type
_entity_poly.pdbx_seq_one_letter_code
_entity_poly.pdbx_strand_id
1 'polypeptide(L)'
;MLKSHELFGFMSPTLANEILNFTFESEKPTYRAVLQAVAEAKKLRPVFLERQARPERNATILSALARPNGDVAAATLLRTWLVKKHKAMLIDFLQALEIPNEEGVVEDLPKAVSDPKLKIAVDTLLAKHPAEAVAVYLNAFNAMNEANWPNLKTILEGDARLQLGAH
;
A
#
# COMPACT_ATOMS: atom_id res chain seq x y z
N MET A 1 5.05 -12.12 4.55
CA MET A 1 4.73 -10.82 3.94
C MET A 1 3.36 -10.39 4.41
N LEU A 2 3.23 -9.11 4.78
CA LEU A 2 1.95 -8.56 5.20
C LEU A 2 0.98 -8.50 4.01
N LYS A 3 -0.24 -8.97 4.23
CA LYS A 3 -1.37 -8.79 3.34
C LYS A 3 -1.86 -7.34 3.40
N SER A 4 -2.72 -6.95 2.46
CA SER A 4 -3.17 -5.56 2.34
C SER A 4 -3.96 -5.10 3.57
N HIS A 5 -4.83 -5.97 4.12
CA HIS A 5 -5.52 -5.65 5.37
C HIS A 5 -4.58 -5.56 6.57
N GLU A 6 -3.53 -6.38 6.62
CA GLU A 6 -2.52 -6.32 7.67
C GLU A 6 -1.72 -5.02 7.58
N LEU A 7 -1.40 -4.55 6.38
CA LEU A 7 -0.78 -3.24 6.18
C LEU A 7 -1.62 -2.10 6.75
N PHE A 8 -2.94 -2.09 6.51
CA PHE A 8 -3.84 -1.11 7.14
C PHE A 8 -3.97 -1.29 8.66
N GLY A 9 -3.77 -2.52 9.17
CA GLY A 9 -3.75 -2.79 10.60
C GLY A 9 -2.48 -2.33 11.32
N PHE A 10 -1.34 -2.30 10.62
CA PHE A 10 -0.04 -1.96 11.20
C PHE A 10 0.48 -0.56 10.85
N MET A 11 -0.02 0.09 9.80
CA MET A 11 0.37 1.48 9.50
C MET A 11 -0.28 2.47 10.46
N SER A 12 0.32 3.64 10.59
CA SER A 12 -0.16 4.71 11.44
C SER A 12 -1.56 5.19 11.02
N PRO A 13 -2.40 5.61 11.99
CA PRO A 13 -3.69 6.24 11.68
C PRO A 13 -3.56 7.45 10.76
N THR A 14 -2.45 8.18 10.85
CA THR A 14 -2.14 9.34 10.01
C THR A 14 -2.01 8.93 8.55
N LEU A 15 -1.16 7.94 8.24
CA LEU A 15 -0.97 7.46 6.87
C LEU A 15 -2.25 6.83 6.32
N ALA A 16 -2.95 6.02 7.13
CA ALA A 16 -4.21 5.41 6.71
C ALA A 16 -5.28 6.45 6.32
N ASN A 17 -5.42 7.53 7.11
CA ASN A 17 -6.32 8.63 6.76
C ASN A 17 -5.85 9.42 5.54
N GLU A 18 -4.55 9.64 5.39
CA GLU A 18 -3.97 10.31 4.24
C GLU A 18 -4.31 9.56 2.93
N ILE A 19 -4.12 8.24 2.91
CA ILE A 19 -4.48 7.38 1.78
C ILE A 19 -5.95 7.57 1.42
N LEU A 20 -6.84 7.47 2.41
CA LEU A 20 -8.28 7.56 2.19
C LEU A 20 -8.73 8.96 1.74
N ASN A 21 -8.11 10.02 2.28
CA ASN A 21 -8.38 11.40 1.90
C ASN A 21 -7.90 11.70 0.48
N PHE A 22 -6.68 11.29 0.13
CA PHE A 22 -6.16 11.40 -1.24
C PHE A 22 -7.10 10.71 -2.23
N THR A 23 -7.52 9.47 -1.93
CA THR A 23 -8.42 8.74 -2.81
C THR A 23 -9.79 9.40 -2.92
N PHE A 24 -10.32 10.00 -1.85
CA PHE A 24 -11.55 10.79 -1.94
C PHE A 24 -11.41 11.99 -2.88
N GLU A 25 -10.30 12.72 -2.77
CA GLU A 25 -10.08 13.99 -3.48
C GLU A 25 -9.78 13.76 -4.96
N SER A 26 -8.90 12.79 -5.25
CA SER A 26 -8.32 12.59 -6.58
C SER A 26 -8.87 11.38 -7.33
N GLU A 27 -9.37 10.36 -6.62
CA GLU A 27 -9.71 9.05 -7.20
C GLU A 27 -11.12 8.60 -6.77
N LYS A 28 -12.11 9.47 -7.02
CA LYS A 28 -13.52 9.28 -6.62
C LYS A 28 -14.12 7.91 -6.99
N PRO A 29 -13.84 7.32 -8.17
CA PRO A 29 -14.33 5.98 -8.50
C PRO A 29 -13.82 4.91 -7.52
N THR A 30 -12.51 4.93 -7.22
CA THR A 30 -11.92 4.01 -6.24
C THR A 30 -12.50 4.23 -4.85
N TYR A 31 -12.65 5.49 -4.41
CA TYR A 31 -13.26 5.79 -3.10
C TYR A 31 -14.66 5.18 -2.98
N ARG A 32 -15.50 5.36 -4.00
CA ARG A 32 -16.88 4.82 -4.03
C ARG A 32 -16.89 3.28 -4.02
N ALA A 33 -16.00 2.65 -4.80
CA ALA A 33 -15.88 1.20 -4.81
C ALA A 33 -15.47 0.64 -3.44
N VAL A 34 -14.52 1.29 -2.76
CA VAL A 34 -14.10 0.92 -1.39
C VAL A 34 -15.26 1.11 -0.41
N LEU A 35 -15.97 2.23 -0.46
CA LEU A 35 -17.13 2.49 0.39
C LEU A 35 -18.23 1.45 0.19
N GLN A 36 -18.52 1.08 -1.07
CA GLN A 36 -19.46 0.03 -1.43
C GLN A 36 -19.06 -1.32 -0.82
N ALA A 37 -17.81 -1.74 -1.02
CA ALA A 37 -17.30 -3.01 -0.49
C ALA A 37 -17.37 -3.05 1.05
N VAL A 38 -17.07 -1.93 1.72
CA VAL A 38 -17.21 -1.83 3.18
C VAL A 38 -18.67 -1.92 3.61
N ALA A 39 -19.59 -1.25 2.89
CA ALA A 39 -21.02 -1.32 3.19
C ALA A 39 -21.53 -2.77 3.08
N GLU A 40 -21.16 -3.47 2.00
CA GLU A 40 -21.48 -4.89 1.77
C GLU A 40 -20.91 -5.79 2.87
N ALA A 41 -19.63 -5.64 3.22
CA ALA A 41 -18.99 -6.40 4.29
C ALA A 41 -19.67 -6.20 5.65
N LYS A 42 -20.25 -5.01 5.88
CA LYS A 42 -21.02 -4.67 7.09
C LYS A 42 -22.52 -4.95 6.98
N LYS A 43 -23.01 -5.48 5.84
CA LYS A 43 -24.43 -5.70 5.54
C LYS A 43 -25.29 -4.43 5.66
N LEU A 44 -24.74 -3.30 5.23
CA LEU A 44 -25.38 -1.99 5.23
C LEU A 44 -25.63 -1.51 3.80
N ARG A 45 -26.63 -0.64 3.62
CA ARG A 45 -26.74 0.14 2.38
C ARG A 45 -25.65 1.23 2.36
N PRO A 46 -25.00 1.51 1.22
CA PRO A 46 -23.93 2.52 1.10
C PRO A 46 -24.32 3.90 1.65
N VAL A 47 -25.57 4.30 1.44
CA VAL A 47 -26.13 5.58 1.91
C VAL A 47 -25.97 5.79 3.42
N PHE A 48 -25.93 4.73 4.23
CA PHE A 48 -25.70 4.86 5.67
C PHE A 48 -24.28 5.35 5.97
N LEU A 49 -23.27 4.84 5.24
CA LEU A 49 -21.91 5.34 5.36
C LEU A 49 -21.78 6.74 4.78
N GLU A 50 -22.41 7.01 3.63
CA GLU A 50 -22.32 8.31 2.96
C GLU A 50 -22.81 9.48 3.83
N ARG A 51 -23.83 9.22 4.67
CA ARG A 51 -24.43 10.19 5.60
C ARG A 51 -23.59 10.45 6.85
N GLN A 52 -22.64 9.58 7.18
CA GLN A 52 -21.77 9.79 8.35
C GLN A 52 -20.90 11.03 8.15
N ALA A 53 -20.59 11.71 9.27
CA ALA A 53 -19.58 12.74 9.27
C ALA A 53 -18.25 12.16 8.78
N ARG A 54 -17.46 12.96 8.05
CA ARG A 54 -16.27 12.46 7.36
C ARG A 54 -15.27 11.71 8.27
N PRO A 55 -14.94 12.20 9.48
CA PRO A 55 -14.03 11.47 10.37
C PRO A 55 -14.60 10.11 10.80
N GLU A 56 -15.88 10.05 11.13
CA GLU A 56 -16.57 8.81 11.53
C GLU A 56 -16.63 7.79 10.38
N ARG A 57 -16.90 8.29 9.17
CA ARG A 57 -16.90 7.48 7.96
C ARG A 57 -15.53 6.89 7.66
N ASN A 58 -14.48 7.71 7.76
CA ASN A 58 -13.11 7.26 7.57
C ASN A 58 -12.73 6.19 8.60
N ALA A 59 -13.03 6.41 9.89
CA ALA A 59 -12.80 5.41 10.93
C ALA A 59 -13.53 4.10 10.64
N THR A 60 -14.79 4.17 10.18
CA THR A 60 -15.58 2.99 9.80
C THR A 60 -14.94 2.24 8.63
N ILE A 61 -14.54 2.95 7.57
CA ILE A 61 -13.87 2.36 6.40
C ILE A 61 -12.55 1.71 6.82
N LEU A 62 -11.66 2.43 7.50
CA LEU A 62 -10.36 1.93 7.90
C LEU A 62 -10.46 0.71 8.82
N SER A 63 -11.40 0.71 9.76
CA SER A 63 -11.63 -0.44 10.65
C SER A 63 -12.06 -1.71 9.90
N ALA A 64 -12.75 -1.56 8.77
CA ALA A 64 -13.18 -2.67 7.93
C ALA A 64 -12.05 -3.13 6.99
N LEU A 65 -11.27 -2.20 6.44
CA LEU A 65 -10.11 -2.50 5.60
C LEU A 65 -9.03 -3.26 6.35
N ALA A 66 -8.87 -3.03 7.65
CA ALA A 66 -7.91 -3.75 8.50
C ALA A 66 -8.33 -5.20 8.85
N ARG A 67 -9.44 -5.71 8.31
CA ARG A 67 -9.93 -7.08 8.56
C ARG A 67 -9.67 -8.00 7.36
N PRO A 68 -9.51 -9.33 7.56
CA PRO A 68 -9.24 -10.26 6.47
C PRO A 68 -10.28 -10.23 5.34
N ASN A 69 -11.57 -10.00 5.65
CA ASN A 69 -12.63 -9.88 4.65
C ASN A 69 -12.59 -8.55 3.87
N GLY A 70 -11.80 -7.57 4.31
CA GLY A 70 -11.55 -6.30 3.64
C GLY A 70 -10.34 -6.32 2.70
N ASP A 71 -9.61 -7.43 2.60
CA ASP A 71 -8.29 -7.48 1.94
C ASP A 71 -8.32 -7.04 0.47
N VAL A 72 -9.36 -7.40 -0.28
CA VAL A 72 -9.51 -6.99 -1.70
C VAL A 72 -9.73 -5.47 -1.83
N ALA A 73 -10.56 -4.90 -0.96
CA ALA A 73 -10.81 -3.45 -0.95
C ALA A 73 -9.56 -2.69 -0.49
N ALA A 74 -8.85 -3.23 0.51
CA ALA A 74 -7.57 -2.70 0.98
C ALA A 74 -6.51 -2.72 -0.13
N ALA A 75 -6.38 -3.84 -0.83
CA ALA A 75 -5.46 -3.99 -1.96
C ALA A 75 -5.76 -2.98 -3.07
N THR A 76 -7.04 -2.79 -3.39
CA THR A 76 -7.48 -1.83 -4.42
C THR A 76 -7.14 -0.40 -4.04
N LEU A 77 -7.39 -0.04 -2.77
CA LEU A 77 -7.07 1.28 -2.24
C LEU A 77 -5.56 1.55 -2.24
N LEU A 78 -4.76 0.59 -1.74
CA LEU A 78 -3.30 0.71 -1.71
C LEU A 78 -2.70 0.82 -3.10
N ARG A 79 -3.10 -0.03 -4.06
CA ARG A 79 -2.62 0.05 -5.44
C ARG A 79 -2.92 1.41 -6.06
N THR A 80 -4.14 1.92 -5.85
CA THR A 80 -4.53 3.24 -6.36
C THR A 80 -3.64 4.34 -5.77
N TRP A 81 -3.46 4.36 -4.45
CA TRP A 81 -2.60 5.35 -3.79
C TRP A 81 -1.14 5.26 -4.26
N LEU A 82 -0.58 4.06 -4.35
CA LEU A 82 0.79 3.84 -4.83
C LEU A 82 1.00 4.35 -6.26
N VAL A 83 0.13 3.96 -7.20
CA VAL A 83 0.26 4.31 -8.61
C VAL A 83 -0.05 5.78 -8.88
N LYS A 84 -1.01 6.37 -8.14
CA LYS A 84 -1.48 7.74 -8.41
C LYS A 84 -0.73 8.81 -7.62
N LYS A 85 -0.40 8.56 -6.35
CA LYS A 85 0.30 9.52 -5.49
C LYS A 85 1.80 9.27 -5.45
N HIS A 86 2.22 8.01 -5.38
CA HIS A 86 3.61 7.62 -5.17
C HIS A 86 4.29 7.04 -6.41
N LYS A 87 3.83 7.40 -7.61
CA LYS A 87 4.43 6.97 -8.89
C LYS A 87 5.95 7.12 -8.92
N ALA A 88 6.47 8.24 -8.42
CA ALA A 88 7.91 8.48 -8.36
C ALA A 88 8.67 7.44 -7.53
N MET A 89 8.09 6.93 -6.42
CA MET A 89 8.70 5.88 -5.60
C MET A 89 8.78 4.54 -6.35
N LEU A 90 7.74 4.20 -7.14
CA LEU A 90 7.77 3.00 -7.98
C LEU A 90 8.87 3.10 -9.04
N ILE A 91 8.96 4.26 -9.69
CA ILE A 91 10.00 4.55 -10.70
C ILE A 91 11.40 4.47 -10.07
N ASP A 92 11.62 5.17 -8.95
CA ASP A 92 12.91 5.19 -8.24
C ASP A 92 13.38 3.79 -7.88
N PHE A 93 12.47 2.92 -7.39
CA PHE A 93 12.79 1.55 -7.01
C PHE A 93 13.23 0.71 -8.20
N LEU A 94 12.44 0.74 -9.28
CA LEU A 94 12.70 -0.06 -10.47
C LEU A 94 13.95 0.44 -11.21
N GLN A 95 14.17 1.76 -11.28
CA GLN A 95 15.38 2.34 -11.85
C GLN A 95 16.64 1.98 -11.04
N ALA A 96 16.57 2.01 -9.71
CA ALA A 96 17.70 1.60 -8.86
C ALA A 96 18.06 0.12 -9.02
N LEU A 97 17.10 -0.71 -9.43
CA LEU A 97 17.30 -2.12 -9.78
C LEU A 97 17.68 -2.33 -11.25
N GLU A 98 17.73 -1.27 -12.05
CA GLU A 98 17.93 -1.30 -13.51
C GLU A 98 16.86 -2.14 -14.24
N ILE A 99 15.64 -2.13 -13.71
CA ILE A 99 14.48 -2.81 -14.30
C ILE A 99 13.75 -1.84 -15.25
N PRO A 100 13.66 -2.16 -16.55
CA PRO A 100 12.86 -1.38 -17.49
C PRO A 100 11.42 -1.27 -17.00
N ASN A 101 10.88 -0.05 -17.01
CA ASN A 101 9.53 0.22 -16.56
C ASN A 101 8.92 1.38 -17.34
N GLU A 102 7.60 1.39 -17.43
CA GLU A 102 6.82 2.50 -17.97
C GLU A 102 6.06 3.14 -16.82
N GLU A 103 6.50 4.32 -16.39
CA GLU A 103 5.89 5.06 -15.29
C GLU A 103 5.74 4.26 -13.97
N GLY A 104 6.70 3.39 -13.66
CA GLY A 104 6.66 2.55 -12.47
C GLY A 104 5.85 1.26 -12.63
N VAL A 105 5.38 0.96 -13.85
CA VAL A 105 4.70 -0.28 -14.23
C VAL A 105 5.66 -1.16 -15.01
N VAL A 106 5.60 -2.47 -14.76
CA VAL A 106 6.39 -3.50 -15.44
C VAL A 106 5.47 -4.59 -15.95
N GLU A 107 5.81 -5.18 -17.08
CA GLU A 107 5.12 -6.39 -17.58
C GLU A 107 5.56 -7.63 -16.79
N ASP A 108 6.88 -7.77 -16.60
CA ASP A 108 7.49 -8.88 -15.87
C ASP A 108 8.56 -8.39 -14.89
N LEU A 109 8.67 -9.08 -13.76
CA LEU A 109 9.77 -8.92 -12.82
C LEU A 109 10.78 -10.06 -12.99
N PRO A 110 12.08 -9.79 -12.83
CA PRO A 110 13.07 -10.86 -12.81
C PRO A 110 12.78 -11.82 -11.67
N LYS A 111 13.08 -13.12 -11.86
CA LYS A 111 12.88 -14.16 -10.83
C LYS A 111 13.71 -13.92 -9.56
N ALA A 112 14.83 -13.21 -9.69
CA ALA A 112 15.70 -12.86 -8.59
C ALA A 112 16.45 -11.56 -8.90
N VAL A 113 16.84 -10.87 -7.84
CA VAL A 113 17.74 -9.70 -7.87
C VAL A 113 18.87 -9.94 -6.88
N SER A 114 20.05 -9.37 -7.11
CA SER A 114 21.18 -9.53 -6.19
C SER A 114 21.00 -8.70 -4.93
N ASP A 115 21.46 -9.22 -3.79
CA ASP A 115 21.35 -8.54 -2.49
C ASP A 115 21.98 -7.14 -2.48
N PRO A 116 23.16 -6.90 -3.08
CA PRO A 116 23.74 -5.56 -3.11
C PRO A 116 22.86 -4.56 -3.86
N LYS A 117 22.30 -4.94 -5.02
CA LYS A 117 21.42 -4.08 -5.80
C LYS A 117 20.13 -3.78 -5.05
N LEU A 118 19.54 -4.81 -4.45
CA LEU A 118 18.30 -4.65 -3.68
C LEU A 118 18.48 -3.75 -2.47
N LYS A 119 19.58 -3.91 -1.72
CA LYS A 119 19.89 -3.05 -0.58
C LYS A 119 20.06 -1.59 -0.99
N ILE A 120 20.81 -1.34 -2.07
CA ILE A 120 20.98 0.02 -2.62
C ILE A 120 19.63 0.62 -3.03
N ALA A 121 18.76 -0.15 -3.67
CA ALA A 121 17.43 0.31 -4.07
C ALA A 121 16.57 0.68 -2.84
N VAL A 122 16.55 -0.14 -1.79
CA VAL A 122 15.84 0.14 -0.54
C VAL A 122 16.39 1.40 0.15
N ASP A 123 17.72 1.52 0.28
CA ASP A 123 18.36 2.70 0.88
C ASP A 123 18.07 3.98 0.07
N THR A 124 18.02 3.88 -1.26
CA THR A 124 17.65 4.99 -2.15
C THR A 124 16.22 5.45 -1.89
N LEU A 125 15.27 4.52 -1.70
CA LEU A 125 13.90 4.89 -1.38
C LEU A 125 13.80 5.58 -0.01
N LEU A 126 14.44 5.01 1.01
CA LEU A 126 14.42 5.56 2.38
C LEU A 126 15.06 6.94 2.48
N ALA A 127 15.99 7.27 1.59
CA ALA A 127 16.60 8.61 1.52
C ALA A 127 15.68 9.66 0.87
N LYS A 128 14.75 9.25 -0.01
CA LYS A 128 13.92 10.15 -0.83
C LYS A 128 12.46 10.25 -0.36
N HIS A 129 11.94 9.19 0.24
CA HIS A 129 10.52 9.03 0.56
C HIS A 129 10.31 8.77 2.05
N PRO A 130 9.14 9.10 2.62
CA PRO A 130 8.84 8.80 4.01
C PRO A 130 8.98 7.30 4.32
N ALA A 131 9.70 6.95 5.39
CA ALA A 131 10.05 5.56 5.70
C ALA A 131 8.82 4.64 5.82
N GLU A 132 7.74 5.11 6.44
CA GLU A 132 6.50 4.31 6.57
C GLU A 132 5.85 4.03 5.21
N ALA A 133 5.84 5.01 4.30
CA ALA A 133 5.33 4.82 2.94
C ALA A 133 6.19 3.84 2.13
N VAL A 134 7.52 3.88 2.32
CA VAL A 134 8.46 2.91 1.73
C VAL A 134 8.18 1.51 2.26
N ALA A 135 7.99 1.34 3.56
CA ALA A 135 7.68 0.06 4.18
C ALA A 135 6.36 -0.53 3.64
N VAL A 136 5.31 0.28 3.53
CA VAL A 136 4.03 -0.13 2.92
C VAL A 136 4.21 -0.53 1.46
N TYR A 137 4.91 0.29 0.67
CA TYR A 137 5.17 0.00 -0.74
C TYR A 137 5.91 -1.32 -0.93
N LEU A 138 7.04 -1.53 -0.23
CA LEU A 138 7.86 -2.73 -0.41
C LEU A 138 7.14 -3.99 0.06
N ASN A 139 6.36 -3.92 1.14
CA ASN A 139 5.50 -5.04 1.55
C ASN A 139 4.44 -5.35 0.49
N ALA A 140 3.74 -4.33 -0.01
CA ALA A 140 2.72 -4.49 -1.04
C ALA A 140 3.34 -5.04 -2.33
N PHE A 141 4.48 -4.50 -2.78
CA PHE A 141 5.22 -4.96 -3.94
C PHE A 141 5.58 -6.44 -3.83
N ASN A 142 6.13 -6.87 -2.70
CA ASN A 142 6.55 -8.26 -2.55
C ASN A 142 5.36 -9.24 -2.43
N ALA A 143 4.25 -8.81 -1.84
CA ALA A 143 3.06 -9.64 -1.65
C ALA A 143 2.18 -9.73 -2.91
N MET A 144 2.16 -8.68 -3.72
CA MET A 144 1.25 -8.54 -4.87
C MET A 144 1.82 -9.10 -6.18
N ASN A 145 3.13 -9.33 -6.24
CA ASN A 145 3.80 -9.81 -7.44
C ASN A 145 4.23 -11.28 -7.28
N GLU A 146 4.11 -12.06 -8.36
CA GLU A 146 4.46 -13.48 -8.37
C GLU A 146 5.95 -13.74 -8.09
N ALA A 147 6.81 -12.78 -8.43
CA ALA A 147 8.25 -12.90 -8.24
C ALA A 147 8.66 -13.08 -6.78
N ASN A 148 7.92 -12.46 -5.84
CA ASN A 148 8.05 -12.62 -4.38
C ASN A 148 9.49 -12.89 -3.90
N TRP A 149 10.35 -11.88 -4.05
CA TRP A 149 11.78 -12.03 -3.83
C TRP A 149 12.10 -12.38 -2.36
N PRO A 150 12.72 -13.54 -2.07
CA PRO A 150 13.02 -13.96 -0.69
C PRO A 150 14.00 -13.03 0.04
N ASN A 151 14.93 -12.41 -0.69
CA ASN A 151 15.87 -11.44 -0.12
C ASN A 151 15.17 -10.11 0.25
N LEU A 152 14.15 -9.68 -0.50
CA LEU A 152 13.32 -8.54 -0.10
C LEU A 152 12.55 -8.83 1.18
N LYS A 153 11.98 -10.03 1.30
CA LYS A 153 11.36 -10.47 2.55
C LYS A 153 12.34 -10.39 3.73
N THR A 154 13.56 -10.89 3.55
CA THR A 154 14.59 -10.87 4.61
C THR A 154 14.94 -9.44 5.03
N ILE A 155 15.05 -8.50 4.09
CA ILE A 155 15.27 -7.08 4.41
C ILE A 155 14.08 -6.50 5.18
N LEU A 156 12.85 -6.79 4.74
CA LEU A 156 11.63 -6.30 5.40
C LEU A 156 11.44 -6.85 6.82
N GLU A 157 11.97 -8.04 7.11
CA GLU A 157 11.91 -8.63 8.46
C GLU A 157 13.09 -8.18 9.35
N GLY A 158 14.23 -7.79 8.76
CA GLY A 158 15.46 -7.47 9.48
C GLY A 158 15.78 -5.98 9.64
N ASP A 159 15.24 -5.11 8.79
CA ASP A 159 15.51 -3.66 8.84
C ASP A 159 14.50 -2.96 9.75
N ALA A 160 14.99 -2.39 10.86
CA ALA A 160 14.17 -1.66 11.83
C ALA A 160 13.43 -0.46 11.22
N ARG A 161 13.99 0.15 10.16
CA ARG A 161 13.38 1.30 9.46
C ARG A 161 12.14 0.92 8.66
N LEU A 162 11.96 -0.37 8.37
CA LEU A 162 10.88 -0.91 7.56
C LEU A 162 9.81 -1.64 8.39
N GLN A 163 9.94 -1.66 9.71
CA GLN A 163 8.94 -2.26 10.59
C GLN A 163 7.72 -1.34 10.74
N LEU A 164 6.53 -1.91 10.57
CA LEU A 164 5.25 -1.24 10.80
C LEU A 164 4.71 -1.60 12.20
N GLY A 165 3.86 -0.74 12.76
CA GLY A 165 3.19 -0.99 14.05
C GLY A 165 3.96 -0.57 15.30
N ALA A 166 5.10 0.09 15.16
CA ALA A 166 5.91 0.60 16.28
C ALA A 166 5.49 2.01 16.78
N HIS A 167 4.24 2.41 16.52
CA HIS A 167 3.71 3.75 16.81
C HIS A 167 2.79 3.79 18.03
#